data_AF-A0A1F8TSN4-F1
#
_entry.id   AF-A0A1F8TSN4-F1
#
_cell.length_a   1.000
_cell.length_b   1.000
_cell.length_c   1.000
_cell.angle_alpha   90.00
_cell.angle_beta   90.00
_cell.angle_gamma   90.00
#
_symmetry.space_group_name_H-M   'P 1'
#
loop_
_entity.id
_entity.type
_entity.pdbx_description
1 polymer ?
#
loop_
_entity_poly.entity_id
_entity_poly.type
_entity_poly.pdbx_seq_one_letter_code
_entity_poly.pdbx_strand_id
1 'polypeptide(L)' 'MDGLAAADETIQKEVLARSIELWKTERLGFSDLQAWQNMQDTLLQMGLLTKPLDLSQAFTNEFVP' A
#
# COMPACT_ATOMS: atom_id res chain seq x y z
N MET A 1 31.05 -16.10 4.87
CA MET A 1 30.43 -14.89 5.46
C MET A 1 29.01 -15.34 5.81
N ASP A 2 28.87 -16.05 6.93
CA ASP A 2 27.72 -16.91 7.21
C ASP A 2 27.04 -16.48 8.51
N GLY A 3 26.71 -15.20 8.59
CA GLY A 3 25.96 -14.61 9.72
C GLY A 3 24.50 -14.28 9.40
N LEU A 4 24.12 -14.32 8.12
CA LEU A 4 22.78 -13.95 7.65
C LEU A 4 21.84 -15.14 7.50
N ALA A 5 22.25 -16.40 7.67
CA ALA A 5 21.34 -17.53 7.41
C ALA A 5 20.56 -18.01 8.66
N ALA A 6 21.10 -17.79 9.87
CA ALA A 6 20.60 -18.41 11.11
C ALA A 6 20.17 -17.41 12.20
N ALA A 7 20.73 -16.20 12.24
CA ALA A 7 20.20 -15.08 13.05
C ALA A 7 18.88 -14.51 12.46
N ASP A 8 18.48 -15.06 11.32
CA ASP A 8 17.62 -14.44 10.33
C ASP A 8 16.21 -15.02 10.34
N GLU A 9 16.00 -16.29 10.71
CA GLU A 9 14.65 -16.89 10.65
C GLU A 9 13.67 -16.23 11.63
N THR A 10 14.05 -16.05 12.90
CA THR A 10 13.17 -15.39 13.89
C THR A 10 12.92 -13.94 13.50
N ILE A 11 13.95 -13.22 13.04
CA ILE A 11 13.81 -11.81 12.63
C ILE A 11 12.94 -11.70 11.36
N GLN A 12 13.15 -12.54 10.35
CA GLN A 12 12.32 -12.57 9.15
C GLN A 12 10.87 -12.94 9.46
N LYS A 13 10.63 -13.89 10.38
CA LYS A 13 9.28 -14.24 10.82
C LYS A 13 8.60 -13.05 11.51
N GLU A 14 9.33 -12.30 12.33
CA GLU A 14 8.80 -11.06 12.92
C GLU A 14 8.52 -9.99 11.86
N VAL A 15 9.44 -9.76 10.91
CA VAL A 15 9.21 -8.83 9.79
C VAL A 15 7.99 -9.25 8.96
N LEU A 16 7.85 -10.54 8.67
CA LEU A 16 6.69 -11.09 7.97
C LEU A 16 5.41 -10.88 8.76
N ALA A 17 5.41 -11.20 10.06
CA ALA A 17 4.25 -11.01 10.94
C ALA A 17 3.82 -9.54 10.96
N ARG A 18 4.77 -8.61 11.10
CA ARG A 18 4.49 -7.16 11.05
C ARG A 18 4.01 -6.70 9.68
N SER A 19 4.55 -7.28 8.61
CA SER A 19 4.12 -6.97 7.24
C SER A 19 2.69 -7.44 7.00
N ILE A 20 2.31 -8.64 7.47
CA ILE A 20 0.94 -9.16 7.34
C ILE A 20 -0.07 -8.20 7.95
N GLU A 21 0.23 -7.59 9.10
CA GLU A 21 -0.67 -6.62 9.73
C GLU A 21 -0.94 -5.41 8.82
N LEU A 22 0.02 -4.98 7.99
CA LEU A 22 -0.16 -3.86 7.06
C LEU A 22 -1.14 -4.17 5.92
N TRP A 23 -1.37 -5.45 5.63
CA TRP A 23 -2.27 -5.90 4.56
C TRP A 23 -3.65 -6.35 5.07
N LYS A 24 -3.86 -6.37 6.40
CA LYS A 24 -5.16 -6.73 6.97
C LYS A 24 -6.17 -5.61 6.72
N THR A 25 -7.27 -5.96 6.07
CA THR A 25 -8.41 -5.07 5.82
C THR A 25 -9.69 -5.89 5.73
N GLU A 26 -10.85 -5.25 5.90
CA GLU A 26 -12.16 -5.89 5.82
C GLU A 26 -12.45 -6.48 4.43
N ARG A 27 -12.01 -5.80 3.36
CA ARG A 27 -12.18 -6.24 1.97
C ARG A 27 -10.85 -6.17 1.21
N LEU A 28 -10.21 -7.33 1.06
CA LEU A 28 -8.94 -7.45 0.35
C LEU A 28 -9.08 -7.04 -1.12
N GLY A 29 -8.08 -6.33 -1.62
CA GLY A 29 -8.01 -5.89 -3.01
C GLY A 29 -8.91 -4.71 -3.36
N PHE A 30 -9.87 -4.33 -2.50
CA PHE A 30 -10.73 -3.18 -2.76
C PHE A 30 -9.95 -1.88 -2.62
N SER A 31 -10.02 -1.05 -3.66
CA SER A 31 -9.42 0.27 -3.68
C SER A 31 -10.45 1.34 -3.31
N ASP A 32 -10.15 2.15 -2.30
CA ASP A 32 -11.00 3.22 -1.78
C ASP A 32 -10.70 4.55 -2.48
N LEU A 33 -11.73 5.16 -3.08
CA LEU A 33 -11.63 6.47 -3.74
C LEU A 33 -11.10 7.57 -2.79
N GLN A 34 -11.47 7.54 -1.52
CA GLN A 34 -11.02 8.53 -0.54
C GLN A 34 -9.51 8.45 -0.31
N ALA A 35 -8.93 7.24 -0.29
CA ALA A 35 -7.49 7.07 -0.15
C ALA A 35 -6.73 7.69 -1.35
N TRP A 36 -7.26 7.54 -2.56
CA TRP A 36 -6.71 8.17 -3.76
C TRP A 36 -6.85 9.69 -3.75
N GLN A 37 -7.96 10.21 -3.24
CA GLN A 37 -8.13 11.66 -3.08
C GLN A 37 -7.08 12.23 -2.12
N ASN A 38 -6.86 11.57 -0.98
CA ASN A 38 -5.83 11.98 -0.01
C ASN A 38 -4.42 11.97 -0.63
N MET A 39 -4.10 10.93 -1.42
CA MET A 39 -2.82 10.84 -2.13
C MET A 39 -2.68 12.00 -3.12
N GLN A 40 -3.69 12.23 -3.96
CA GLN A 40 -3.67 13.31 -4.94
C GLN A 40 -3.48 14.67 -4.27
N ASP A 41 -4.25 14.95 -3.22
CA ASP A 41 -4.19 16.23 -2.51
C ASP A 41 -2.79 16.46 -1.92
N THR A 42 -2.19 15.42 -1.35
CA THR A 42 -0.81 15.45 -0.85
C THR A 42 0.19 15.77 -1.97
N LEU A 43 0.07 15.09 -3.12
CA LEU A 43 0.95 15.31 -4.26
C LEU A 43 0.78 16.70 -4.91
N LEU A 44 -0.44 17.22 -4.94
CA LEU A 44 -0.73 18.59 -5.38
C LEU A 44 -0.11 19.62 -4.44
N GLN A 45 -0.25 19.43 -3.12
CA GLN A 45 0.36 20.31 -2.11
C GLN A 45 1.88 20.33 -2.21
N MET A 46 2.49 19.19 -2.52
CA MET A 46 3.94 19.07 -2.72
C MET A 46 4.42 19.60 -4.07
N GLY A 47 3.51 19.97 -4.98
CA GLY A 47 3.85 20.37 -6.35
C GLY A 47 4.37 19.23 -7.24
N LEU A 48 4.19 17.98 -6.81
CA LEU A 48 4.54 16.79 -7.59
C LEU A 48 3.47 16.48 -8.65
N LEU A 49 2.23 16.88 -8.40
CA LEU A 49 1.19 16.99 -9.41
C LEU A 49 0.90 18.46 -9.71
N THR A 50 0.69 18.78 -10.98
CA THR A 50 0.40 20.15 -11.44
C THR A 50 -1.10 20.44 -11.50
N LYS A 51 -1.95 19.41 -11.57
CA LYS A 51 -3.40 19.52 -11.62
C LYS A 51 -4.07 18.22 -11.13
N PRO A 52 -5.35 18.28 -10.68
CA PRO A 52 -6.13 17.09 -10.34
C PRO A 52 -6.29 16.15 -11.54
N LEU A 53 -6.37 14.86 -11.25
CA LEU A 53 -6.65 13.78 -12.18
C LEU A 53 -8.07 13.25 -11.96
N ASP A 54 -8.61 12.56 -12.96
CA ASP A 54 -9.84 11.79 -12.81
C ASP A 54 -9.53 10.47 -12.10
N LEU A 55 -9.80 10.42 -10.79
CA LEU A 55 -9.51 9.27 -9.95
C LEU A 55 -10.38 8.05 -10.28
N SER A 56 -11.51 8.21 -10.97
CA SER A 56 -12.35 7.08 -11.38
C SER A 56 -11.66 6.19 -12.42
N GLN A 57 -10.66 6.73 -13.12
CA GLN A 57 -9.84 6.02 -14.10
C GLN A 57 -8.52 5.51 -13.52
N ALA A 58 -8.22 5.82 -12.25
CA ALA A 58 -6.96 5.46 -11.60
C ALA A 58 -6.94 4.02 -11.06
N PHE A 59 -8.11 3.45 -10.80
CA PHE A 59 -8.28 2.08 -10.33
C PHE A 59 -9.63 1.51 -10.78
N THR A 60 -9.77 0.19 -10.75
CA THR A 60 -11.06 -0.49 -10.90
C THR A 60 -11.23 -1.52 -9.79
N ASN A 61 -12.46 -1.64 -9.29
CA ASN A 61 -12.88 -2.66 -8.33
C ASN A 61 -13.70 -3.78 -9.00
N GLU A 62 -13.69 -3.87 -10.34
CA GLU A 62 -14.47 -4.87 -11.08
C GLU A 62 -13.98 -6.31 -10.89
N PHE A 63 -12.72 -6.48 -10.46
CA PHE A 63 -12.09 -7.79 -10.31
C PHE A 63 -12.02 -8.27 -8.86
N VAL A 64 -12.62 -7.54 -7.91
CA VAL A 64 -12.69 -7.96 -6.51
C VAL A 64 -14.04 -8.59 -6.20
N PRO A 65 -14.09 -9.62 -5.33
CA PRO A 65 -15.34 -10.29 -4.94
C PRO A 65 -16.36 -9.35 -4.30
#